data_AF-A0A6L3XTD3-F1
#
_entry.id   AF-A0A6L3XTD3-F1
#
_cell.length_a   1.000
_cell.length_b   1.000
_cell.length_c   1.000
_cell.angle_alpha   90.00
_cell.angle_beta   90.00
_cell.angle_gamma   90.00
#
_symmetry.space_group_name_H-M   'P 1'
#
loop_
_entity.id
_entity.type
_entity.pdbx_description
1 polymer ?
#
loop_
_entity_poly.entity_id
_entity_poly.type
_entity_poly.pdbx_seq_one_letter_code
_entity_poly.pdbx_strand_id
1 'polypeptide(L)'
;MPDALQQRCQHIVTSPVLTPEQKRHFLALEAENNLPYPALPEAARAALDEGFICDMFEGHAPYKPRYVLPDYAKFLANGSEWLELEGAKDLDDALSLLTILYHHVPSVTSMPVYLGQLDEILSPYVKILTQDEIDSRIKRFWRYLDRTLPDAFMHANIGPADTPVTRAILRADAELKQVAPNLTFIYDPDVTPSDLLLSVAENICECSKPHISNGPVNDKIFTKGRYGVVSCYNSLP
;
A
#
# COMPACT_ATOMS: atom_id res chain seq x y z
N MET A 1 -29.30 15.32 27.60
CA MET A 1 -28.02 14.60 27.62
C MET A 1 -27.46 14.64 26.20
N PRO A 2 -26.13 14.73 26.00
CA PRO A 2 -25.57 14.66 24.66
C PRO A 2 -26.02 13.35 24.00
N ASP A 3 -26.49 13.41 22.76
CA ASP A 3 -26.80 12.21 21.98
C ASP A 3 -25.54 11.34 21.84
N ALA A 4 -25.69 10.03 21.65
CA ALA A 4 -24.59 9.06 21.69
C ALA A 4 -23.44 9.43 20.73
N LEU A 5 -23.78 9.99 19.55
CA LEU A 5 -22.80 10.52 18.61
C LEU A 5 -21.96 11.66 19.20
N GLN A 6 -22.61 12.63 19.85
CA GLN A 6 -21.93 13.78 20.44
C GLN A 6 -20.92 13.35 21.50
N GLN A 7 -21.24 12.31 22.29
CA GLN A 7 -20.32 11.76 23.28
C GLN A 7 -19.08 11.11 22.65
N ARG A 8 -19.27 10.33 21.57
CA ARG A 8 -18.16 9.71 20.83
C ARG A 8 -17.27 10.76 20.17
N CYS A 9 -17.87 11.75 19.51
CA CYS A 9 -17.14 12.89 18.95
C CYS A 9 -16.36 13.67 20.03
N GLN A 10 -16.96 13.92 21.19
CA GLN A 10 -16.29 14.59 22.31
C GLN A 10 -15.06 13.78 22.77
N HIS A 11 -15.21 12.46 22.91
CA HIS A 11 -14.10 11.57 23.28
C HIS A 11 -12.93 11.68 22.30
N ILE A 12 -13.21 11.67 21.00
CA ILE A 12 -12.20 11.81 19.94
C ILE A 12 -11.46 13.15 20.05
N VAL A 13 -12.18 14.28 20.10
CA VAL A 13 -11.54 15.61 20.09
C VAL A 13 -10.70 15.86 21.35
N THR A 14 -11.13 15.34 22.50
CA THR A 14 -10.40 15.50 23.77
C THR A 14 -9.33 14.44 24.02
N SER A 15 -9.22 13.42 23.18
CA SER A 15 -8.26 12.34 23.40
C SER A 15 -6.81 12.88 23.41
N PRO A 16 -6.00 12.55 24.44
CA PRO A 16 -4.61 12.99 24.54
C PRO A 16 -3.64 12.09 23.75
N VAL A 17 -4.08 10.92 23.29
CA VAL A 17 -3.24 9.93 22.60
C VAL A 17 -3.40 9.95 21.08
N LEU A 18 -4.36 10.72 20.56
CA LEU A 18 -4.62 10.84 19.13
C LEU A 18 -3.96 12.10 18.55
N THR A 19 -3.30 11.94 17.41
CA THR A 19 -2.82 13.07 16.61
C THR A 19 -4.00 13.84 15.99
N PRO A 20 -3.81 15.10 15.54
CA PRO A 20 -4.86 15.83 14.82
C PRO A 20 -5.41 15.08 13.59
N GLU A 21 -4.54 14.36 12.87
CA GLU A 21 -4.93 13.56 11.71
C GLU A 21 -5.80 12.36 12.10
N GLN A 22 -5.40 11.61 13.14
CA GLN A 22 -6.20 10.50 13.64
C GLN A 22 -7.56 10.97 14.16
N LYS A 23 -7.61 12.13 14.85
CA LYS A 23 -8.88 12.74 15.28
C LYS A 23 -9.78 13.06 14.10
N ARG A 24 -9.24 13.70 13.06
CA ARG A 24 -10.00 13.99 11.82
C ARG A 24 -10.53 12.70 11.19
N HIS A 25 -9.71 11.65 11.11
CA HIS A 25 -10.11 10.35 10.57
C HIS A 25 -11.26 9.72 11.37
N PHE A 26 -11.12 9.60 12.70
CA PHE A 26 -12.17 9.00 13.54
C PHE A 26 -13.45 9.82 13.57
N LEU A 27 -13.37 11.16 13.51
CA LEU A 27 -14.56 12.00 13.38
C LEU A 27 -15.30 11.75 12.05
N ALA A 28 -14.57 11.55 10.96
CA ALA A 28 -15.17 11.21 9.68
C ALA A 28 -15.87 9.84 9.74
N LEU A 29 -15.27 8.84 10.39
CA LEU A 29 -15.91 7.54 10.61
C LEU A 29 -17.17 7.63 11.47
N GLU A 30 -17.17 8.45 12.52
CA GLU A 30 -18.38 8.69 13.33
C GLU A 30 -19.50 9.35 12.51
N ALA A 31 -19.15 10.30 11.64
CA ALA A 31 -20.11 10.92 10.75
C ALA A 31 -20.68 9.93 9.73
N GLU A 32 -19.83 9.07 9.16
CA GLU A 32 -20.23 7.99 8.25
C GLU A 32 -21.15 6.98 8.93
N ASN A 33 -20.80 6.52 10.14
CA ASN A 33 -21.58 5.56 10.92
C ASN A 33 -22.90 6.13 11.46
N ASN A 34 -23.05 7.45 11.44
CA ASN A 34 -24.32 8.09 11.76
C ASN A 34 -25.31 8.06 10.57
N LEU A 35 -24.86 7.68 9.38
CA LEU A 35 -25.75 7.44 8.23
C LEU A 35 -26.45 6.07 8.36
N PRO A 36 -27.63 5.91 7.73
CA PRO A 36 -28.36 4.65 7.77
C PRO A 36 -27.54 3.49 7.18
N TYR A 37 -27.50 2.36 7.89
CA TYR A 37 -26.93 1.12 7.37
C TYR A 37 -27.77 0.59 6.19
N PRO A 38 -27.16 -0.06 5.18
CA PRO A 38 -27.89 -0.66 4.07
C PRO A 38 -28.98 -1.62 4.55
N ALA A 39 -30.14 -1.61 3.89
CA ALA A 39 -31.20 -2.55 4.21
C ALA A 39 -30.71 -3.99 3.94
N LEU A 40 -30.72 -4.83 4.98
CA LEU A 40 -30.37 -6.24 4.88
C LEU A 40 -31.64 -7.10 4.93
N PRO A 41 -31.71 -8.21 4.17
CA PRO A 41 -32.69 -9.26 4.43
C PRO A 41 -32.59 -9.76 5.88
N GLU A 42 -33.71 -10.19 6.46
CA GLU A 42 -33.79 -10.61 7.87
C GLU A 42 -32.75 -11.68 8.24
N ALA A 43 -32.58 -12.70 7.40
CA ALA A 43 -31.57 -13.74 7.61
C ALA A 43 -30.14 -13.20 7.62
N ALA A 44 -29.82 -12.19 6.79
CA ALA A 44 -28.51 -11.56 6.77
C ALA A 44 -28.29 -10.66 7.99
N ARG A 45 -29.33 -9.95 8.44
CA ARG A 45 -29.29 -9.19 9.69
C ARG A 45 -29.02 -10.11 10.89
N ALA A 46 -29.79 -11.19 11.02
CA ALA A 46 -29.59 -12.17 12.08
C ALA A 46 -28.17 -12.77 12.04
N ALA A 47 -27.68 -13.13 10.86
CA ALA A 47 -26.32 -13.66 10.70
C ALA A 47 -25.22 -12.64 11.08
N LEU A 48 -25.42 -11.35 10.80
CA LEU A 48 -24.48 -10.29 11.18
C LEU A 48 -24.51 -10.05 12.71
N ASP A 49 -25.72 -9.99 13.28
CA ASP A 49 -25.91 -9.73 14.71
C ASP A 49 -25.41 -10.91 15.59
N GLU A 50 -25.51 -12.15 15.09
CA GLU A 50 -24.96 -13.36 15.73
C GLU A 50 -23.47 -13.58 15.44
N GLY A 51 -22.86 -12.77 14.56
CA GLY A 51 -21.44 -12.86 14.20
C GLY A 51 -21.08 -14.01 13.25
N PHE A 52 -22.05 -14.60 12.56
CA PHE A 52 -21.80 -15.59 11.50
C PHE A 52 -21.20 -14.95 10.24
N ILE A 53 -21.57 -13.70 9.97
CA ILE A 53 -20.95 -12.88 8.92
C ILE A 53 -20.41 -11.59 9.54
N CYS A 54 -19.43 -10.99 8.87
CA CYS A 54 -18.78 -9.76 9.31
C CYS A 54 -18.77 -8.79 8.14
N ASP A 55 -19.17 -7.54 8.39
CA ASP A 55 -19.11 -6.44 7.43
C ASP A 55 -17.75 -5.73 7.43
N MET A 56 -16.76 -6.36 8.06
CA MET A 56 -15.39 -5.89 8.19
C MET A 56 -15.24 -4.57 8.97
N PHE A 57 -16.31 -4.09 9.61
CA PHE A 57 -16.35 -2.83 10.35
C PHE A 57 -15.93 -1.62 9.51
N GLU A 58 -16.24 -1.63 8.21
CA GLU A 58 -15.82 -0.58 7.24
C GLU A 58 -16.73 0.65 7.19
N GLY A 59 -17.80 0.63 7.99
CA GLY A 59 -18.72 1.74 8.16
C GLY A 59 -20.09 1.51 7.51
N HIS A 60 -21.05 2.35 7.88
CA HIS A 60 -22.44 2.21 7.41
C HIS A 60 -22.64 2.69 5.96
N ALA A 61 -21.82 3.63 5.49
CA ALA A 61 -22.04 4.28 4.20
C ALA A 61 -20.69 4.65 3.54
N PRO A 62 -19.88 3.64 3.14
CA PRO A 62 -18.54 3.88 2.64
C PRO A 62 -18.58 4.71 1.36
N TYR A 63 -17.88 5.86 1.40
CA TYR A 63 -17.77 6.80 0.27
C TYR A 63 -16.43 6.68 -0.48
N LYS A 64 -15.58 5.77 -0.05
CA LYS A 64 -14.24 5.53 -0.57
C LYS A 64 -14.11 4.07 -1.04
N PRO A 65 -13.37 3.82 -2.13
CA PRO A 65 -13.09 2.45 -2.56
C PRO A 65 -12.31 1.72 -1.47
N ARG A 66 -12.47 0.39 -1.40
CA ARG A 66 -11.71 -0.41 -0.44
C ARG A 66 -10.23 -0.43 -0.78
N TYR A 67 -9.90 -0.93 -1.99
CA TYR A 67 -8.56 -0.94 -2.56
C TYR A 67 -8.58 -0.31 -3.95
N VAL A 68 -7.53 0.44 -4.27
CA VAL A 68 -7.28 1.00 -5.60
C VAL A 68 -5.86 0.62 -5.99
N LEU A 69 -5.67 0.24 -7.26
CA LEU A 69 -4.36 0.00 -7.85
C LEU A 69 -4.12 1.07 -8.92
N PRO A 70 -3.61 2.26 -8.56
CA PRO A 70 -3.30 3.29 -9.55
C PRO A 70 -2.23 2.81 -10.54
N ASP A 71 -2.35 3.23 -11.79
CA ASP A 71 -1.29 3.06 -12.79
C ASP A 71 -0.18 4.08 -12.51
N TYR A 72 0.70 3.74 -11.58
CA TYR A 72 1.82 4.61 -11.16
C TYR A 72 2.82 4.84 -12.29
N ALA A 73 3.01 3.88 -13.20
CA ALA A 73 3.86 4.07 -14.37
C ALA A 73 3.31 5.18 -15.28
N LYS A 74 1.99 5.19 -15.54
CA LYS A 74 1.34 6.25 -16.29
C LYS A 74 1.47 7.61 -15.60
N PHE A 75 1.31 7.65 -14.28
CA PHE A 75 1.49 8.90 -13.52
C PHE A 75 2.94 9.39 -13.59
N LEU A 76 3.92 8.52 -13.37
CA LEU A 76 5.33 8.90 -13.46
C LEU A 76 5.72 9.37 -14.86
N ALA A 77 5.15 8.78 -15.92
CA ALA A 77 5.42 9.19 -17.28
C ALA A 77 4.83 10.56 -17.65
N ASN A 78 3.62 10.87 -17.17
CA ASN A 78 2.85 12.02 -17.63
C ASN A 78 2.76 13.17 -16.62
N GLY A 79 3.02 12.90 -15.34
CA GLY A 79 2.67 13.79 -14.24
C GLY A 79 1.17 13.87 -13.99
N SER A 80 0.71 14.99 -13.43
CA SER A 80 -0.70 15.27 -13.19
C SER A 80 -0.95 16.77 -13.28
N GLU A 81 -1.76 17.18 -14.26
CA GLU A 81 -2.20 18.58 -14.41
C GLU A 81 -2.93 19.07 -13.16
N TRP A 82 -3.75 18.21 -12.53
CA TRP A 82 -4.48 18.56 -11.31
C TRP A 82 -3.56 18.82 -10.10
N LEU A 83 -2.42 18.11 -10.04
CA LEU A 83 -1.42 18.32 -9.00
C LEU A 83 -0.34 19.34 -9.41
N GLU A 84 -0.42 19.88 -10.63
CA GLU A 84 0.61 20.75 -11.20
C GLU A 84 2.00 20.08 -11.23
N LEU A 85 2.05 18.79 -11.52
CA LEU A 85 3.28 17.98 -11.56
C LEU A 85 3.61 17.56 -12.98
N GLU A 86 4.86 17.77 -13.40
CA GLU A 86 5.43 17.19 -14.62
C GLU A 86 5.76 15.69 -14.42
N GLY A 87 5.94 14.96 -15.51
CA GLY A 87 6.45 13.58 -15.47
C GLY A 87 7.90 13.50 -14.99
N ALA A 88 8.25 12.38 -14.37
CA ALA A 88 9.58 12.11 -13.84
C ALA A 88 10.64 12.09 -14.95
N LYS A 89 11.78 12.75 -14.70
CA LYS A 89 12.94 12.72 -15.59
C LYS A 89 14.04 11.82 -15.06
N ASP A 90 14.09 11.58 -13.76
CA ASP A 90 15.06 10.71 -13.09
C ASP A 90 14.47 10.07 -11.81
N LEU A 91 15.30 9.28 -11.11
CA LEU A 91 14.89 8.56 -9.92
C LEU A 91 14.46 9.51 -8.79
N ASP A 92 15.11 10.67 -8.65
CA ASP A 92 14.79 11.61 -7.59
C ASP A 92 13.41 12.26 -7.85
N ASP A 93 13.09 12.60 -9.11
CA ASP A 93 11.75 12.99 -9.51
C ASP A 93 10.73 11.87 -9.23
N ALA A 94 11.03 10.64 -9.64
CA ALA A 94 10.09 9.53 -9.51
C ALA A 94 9.73 9.23 -8.04
N LEU A 95 10.74 9.20 -7.16
CA LEU A 95 10.52 9.02 -5.73
C LEU A 95 9.71 10.17 -5.14
N SER A 96 10.04 11.42 -5.49
CA SER A 96 9.30 12.61 -5.03
C SER A 96 7.83 12.56 -5.47
N LEU A 97 7.58 12.31 -6.75
CA LEU A 97 6.24 12.23 -7.31
C LEU A 97 5.39 11.13 -6.66
N LEU A 98 5.95 9.93 -6.43
CA LEU A 98 5.25 8.86 -5.72
C LEU A 98 4.90 9.29 -4.29
N THR A 99 5.84 9.89 -3.56
CA THR A 99 5.56 10.37 -2.20
C THR A 99 4.41 11.37 -2.16
N ILE A 100 4.29 12.25 -3.17
CA ILE A 100 3.16 13.17 -3.28
C ILE A 100 1.87 12.40 -3.60
N LEU A 101 1.86 11.61 -4.68
CA LEU A 101 0.64 10.95 -5.15
C LEU A 101 0.02 10.02 -4.11
N TYR A 102 0.84 9.33 -3.31
CA TYR A 102 0.37 8.44 -2.26
C TYR A 102 -0.59 9.10 -1.26
N HIS A 103 -0.46 10.39 -0.97
CA HIS A 103 -1.40 11.13 -0.11
C HIS A 103 -2.75 11.44 -0.78
N HIS A 104 -2.85 11.19 -2.09
CA HIS A 104 -4.07 11.40 -2.89
C HIS A 104 -4.75 10.11 -3.31
N VAL A 105 -4.16 8.94 -3.02
CA VAL A 105 -4.75 7.64 -3.36
C VAL A 105 -5.76 7.24 -2.29
N PRO A 106 -7.06 7.13 -2.61
CA PRO A 106 -8.07 6.79 -1.63
C PRO A 106 -8.08 5.29 -1.34
N SER A 107 -8.47 4.92 -0.12
CA SER A 107 -8.72 3.55 0.29
C SER A 107 -9.64 3.50 1.52
N VAL A 108 -9.98 2.29 1.97
CA VAL A 108 -10.71 2.07 3.24
C VAL A 108 -10.00 2.68 4.46
N THR A 109 -8.67 2.75 4.47
CA THR A 109 -7.89 3.34 5.57
C THR A 109 -7.60 4.82 5.37
N SER A 110 -7.96 5.39 4.22
CA SER A 110 -7.55 6.73 3.78
C SER A 110 -6.04 6.86 3.52
N MET A 111 -5.32 5.75 3.39
CA MET A 111 -3.90 5.66 2.99
C MET A 111 -3.75 4.67 1.82
N PRO A 112 -2.74 4.79 0.95
CA PRO A 112 -2.60 3.91 -0.20
C PRO A 112 -2.36 2.47 0.25
N VAL A 113 -3.23 1.56 -0.17
CA VAL A 113 -3.05 0.13 0.09
C VAL A 113 -2.04 -0.48 -0.87
N TYR A 114 -1.97 0.00 -2.11
CA TYR A 114 -1.02 -0.48 -3.12
C TYR A 114 -0.02 0.60 -3.48
N LEU A 115 1.27 0.28 -3.40
CA LEU A 115 2.38 1.17 -3.74
C LEU A 115 2.96 0.92 -5.14
N GLY A 116 2.43 -0.04 -5.90
CA GLY A 116 3.03 -0.42 -7.17
C GLY A 116 4.01 -1.58 -7.06
N GLN A 117 4.38 -2.11 -8.22
CA GLN A 117 5.55 -2.96 -8.40
C GLN A 117 6.77 -2.05 -8.56
N LEU A 118 7.36 -1.68 -7.42
CA LEU A 118 8.23 -0.51 -7.29
C LEU A 118 9.49 -0.62 -8.14
N ASP A 119 10.10 -1.80 -8.22
CA ASP A 119 11.27 -2.01 -9.04
C ASP A 119 10.98 -1.84 -10.53
N GLU A 120 9.85 -2.35 -11.02
CA GLU A 120 9.43 -2.17 -12.41
C GLU A 120 9.18 -0.70 -12.74
N ILE A 121 8.43 0.03 -11.90
CA ILE A 121 8.06 1.42 -12.21
C ILE A 121 9.21 2.41 -11.97
N LEU A 122 10.19 2.09 -11.12
CA LEU A 122 11.33 2.96 -10.83
C LEU A 122 12.54 2.68 -11.74
N SER A 123 12.71 1.45 -12.22
CA SER A 123 13.86 1.06 -13.06
C SER A 123 14.08 1.97 -14.28
N PRO A 124 13.05 2.43 -15.02
CA PRO A 124 13.23 3.34 -16.16
C PRO A 124 13.91 4.67 -15.80
N TYR A 125 13.84 5.07 -14.53
CA TYR A 125 14.36 6.33 -14.01
C TYR A 125 15.75 6.19 -13.38
N VAL A 126 16.26 4.96 -13.27
CA VAL A 126 17.63 4.67 -12.86
C VAL A 126 18.54 4.77 -14.09
N LYS A 127 19.29 5.87 -14.18
CA LYS A 127 20.22 6.16 -15.30
C LYS A 127 21.65 5.79 -14.90
N ILE A 128 22.54 6.78 -14.84
CA ILE A 128 23.98 6.60 -14.56
C ILE A 128 24.21 6.65 -13.04
N LEU A 129 23.44 5.87 -12.28
CA LEU A 129 23.58 5.78 -10.82
C LEU A 129 24.34 4.51 -10.46
N THR A 130 25.24 4.64 -9.48
CA THR A 130 25.86 3.50 -8.82
C THR A 130 24.88 2.80 -7.88
N GLN A 131 25.17 1.55 -7.50
CA GLN A 131 24.33 0.82 -6.54
C GLN A 131 24.22 1.56 -5.20
N ASP A 132 25.31 2.13 -4.69
CA ASP A 132 25.32 2.86 -3.41
C ASP A 132 24.42 4.11 -3.45
N GLU A 133 24.36 4.77 -4.61
CA GLU A 133 23.48 5.92 -4.83
C GLU A 133 22.01 5.54 -4.88
N ILE A 134 21.68 4.36 -5.42
CA ILE A 134 20.33 3.80 -5.46
C ILE A 134 19.92 3.35 -4.05
N ASP A 135 20.79 2.58 -3.36
CA ASP A 135 20.57 2.08 -2.00
C ASP A 135 20.26 3.24 -1.04
N SER A 136 21.03 4.33 -1.10
CA SER A 136 20.83 5.51 -0.26
C SER A 136 19.46 6.18 -0.49
N ARG A 137 19.01 6.25 -1.74
CA ARG A 137 17.72 6.86 -2.12
C ARG A 137 16.55 5.98 -1.72
N ILE A 138 16.59 4.70 -2.08
CA ILE A 138 15.56 3.72 -1.73
C ILE A 138 15.42 3.61 -0.21
N LYS A 139 16.52 3.60 0.54
CA LYS A 139 16.47 3.56 2.00
C LYS A 139 15.79 4.79 2.61
N ARG A 140 15.96 5.99 2.03
CA ARG A 140 15.25 7.20 2.47
C ARG A 140 13.76 7.12 2.15
N PHE A 141 13.43 6.64 0.96
CA PHE A 141 12.05 6.40 0.53
C PHE A 141 11.35 5.37 1.42
N TRP A 142 12.01 4.25 1.74
CA TRP A 142 11.48 3.22 2.64
C TRP A 142 11.16 3.78 4.02
N ARG A 143 12.08 4.57 4.59
CA ARG A 143 11.84 5.28 5.86
C ARG A 143 10.66 6.23 5.77
N TYR A 144 10.52 6.96 4.67
CA TYR A 144 9.39 7.87 4.47
C TYR A 144 8.06 7.12 4.50
N LEU A 145 7.94 5.99 3.78
CA LEU A 145 6.72 5.20 3.71
C LEU A 145 6.23 4.82 5.12
N ASP A 146 7.08 4.17 5.92
CA ASP A 146 6.74 3.72 7.27
C ASP A 146 6.45 4.89 8.25
N ARG A 147 7.06 6.06 8.04
CA ARG A 147 6.92 7.20 8.96
C ARG A 147 5.73 8.10 8.62
N THR A 148 5.22 8.05 7.39
CA THR A 148 4.16 8.95 6.93
C THR A 148 2.88 8.23 6.51
N LEU A 149 2.97 6.94 6.20
CA LEU A 149 1.86 6.10 5.78
C LEU A 149 1.82 4.82 6.65
N PRO A 150 1.64 4.93 7.99
CA PRO A 150 1.69 3.78 8.90
C PRO A 150 0.39 2.95 8.84
N ASP A 151 0.12 2.37 7.68
CA ASP A 151 -1.02 1.50 7.42
C ASP A 151 -0.57 0.04 7.29
N ALA A 152 -1.16 -0.84 8.10
CA ALA A 152 -0.92 -2.28 8.06
C ALA A 152 -1.32 -2.93 6.72
N PHE A 153 -2.14 -2.27 5.92
CA PHE A 153 -2.51 -2.76 4.59
C PHE A 153 -1.63 -2.22 3.45
N MET A 154 -0.77 -1.23 3.70
CA MET A 154 0.11 -0.68 2.67
C MET A 154 1.07 -1.75 2.15
N HIS A 155 1.10 -1.95 0.84
CA HIS A 155 1.74 -3.10 0.21
C HIS A 155 2.53 -2.70 -1.04
N ALA A 156 3.82 -3.02 -1.06
CA ALA A 156 4.70 -2.89 -2.22
C ALA A 156 4.94 -4.24 -2.89
N ASN A 157 5.05 -4.25 -4.21
CA ASN A 157 5.48 -5.43 -4.96
C ASN A 157 6.87 -5.20 -5.56
N ILE A 158 7.60 -6.29 -5.76
CA ILE A 158 8.86 -6.37 -6.49
C ILE A 158 8.97 -7.71 -7.23
N GLY A 159 9.99 -7.86 -8.08
CA GLY A 159 10.24 -9.05 -8.88
C GLY A 159 9.41 -9.08 -10.17
N PRO A 160 9.50 -10.14 -10.98
CA PRO A 160 10.41 -11.28 -10.82
C PRO A 160 11.85 -11.02 -11.28
N ALA A 161 12.08 -9.93 -12.00
CA ALA A 161 13.37 -9.59 -12.58
C ALA A 161 14.38 -9.11 -11.54
N ASP A 162 15.66 -9.36 -11.80
CA ASP A 162 16.75 -8.83 -10.99
C ASP A 162 17.17 -7.44 -11.47
N THR A 163 16.83 -6.41 -10.69
CA THR A 163 17.20 -5.02 -10.97
C THR A 163 17.97 -4.41 -9.80
N PRO A 164 18.78 -3.36 -10.06
CA PRO A 164 19.40 -2.57 -8.98
C PRO A 164 18.40 -2.07 -7.93
N VAL A 165 17.16 -1.76 -8.34
CA VAL A 165 16.09 -1.31 -7.45
C VAL A 165 15.55 -2.46 -6.61
N THR A 166 15.34 -3.64 -7.20
CA THR A 166 14.91 -4.85 -6.49
C THR A 166 15.87 -5.16 -5.34
N ARG A 167 17.18 -5.16 -5.63
CA ARG A 167 18.23 -5.39 -4.63
C ARG A 167 18.27 -4.31 -3.56
N ALA A 168 18.13 -3.03 -3.94
CA ALA A 168 18.11 -1.91 -3.02
C ALA A 168 16.91 -1.97 -2.05
N ILE A 169 15.73 -2.36 -2.54
CA ILE A 169 14.52 -2.52 -1.72
C ILE A 169 14.70 -3.64 -0.71
N LEU A 170 15.21 -4.81 -1.12
CA LEU A 170 15.49 -5.92 -0.21
C LEU A 170 16.45 -5.48 0.90
N ARG A 171 17.58 -4.87 0.53
CA ARG A 171 18.57 -4.35 1.50
C ARG A 171 17.96 -3.34 2.48
N ALA A 172 17.17 -2.38 1.96
CA ALA A 172 16.52 -1.39 2.80
C ALA A 172 15.54 -2.03 3.80
N ASP A 173 14.76 -3.02 3.35
CA ASP A 173 13.78 -3.70 4.19
C ASP A 173 14.44 -4.56 5.29
N ALA A 174 15.46 -5.34 4.96
CA ALA A 174 16.23 -6.11 5.95
C ALA A 174 16.99 -5.23 6.94
N GLU A 175 17.58 -4.12 6.48
CA GLU A 175 18.32 -3.23 7.36
C GLU A 175 17.39 -2.48 8.32
N LEU A 176 16.28 -1.94 7.81
CA LEU A 176 15.41 -1.06 8.59
C LEU A 176 14.40 -1.84 9.45
N LYS A 177 14.04 -3.07 9.05
CA LYS A 177 13.10 -3.95 9.77
C LYS A 177 11.78 -3.26 10.14
N GLN A 178 11.27 -2.47 9.22
CA GLN A 178 10.07 -1.67 9.43
C GLN A 178 8.82 -2.54 9.31
N VAL A 179 7.76 -2.15 10.04
CA VAL A 179 6.48 -2.85 10.02
C VAL A 179 5.80 -2.64 8.68
N ALA A 180 5.81 -1.41 8.16
CA ALA A 180 5.24 -1.06 6.86
C ALA A 180 6.33 -0.58 5.87
N PRO A 181 6.13 -0.75 4.56
CA PRO A 181 5.02 -1.50 3.95
C PRO A 181 5.18 -3.02 4.13
N ASN A 182 4.10 -3.75 3.91
CA ASN A 182 4.21 -5.14 3.49
C ASN A 182 4.94 -5.21 2.14
N LEU A 183 5.71 -6.26 1.93
CA LEU A 183 6.45 -6.45 0.68
C LEU A 183 6.16 -7.84 0.14
N THR A 184 5.78 -7.93 -1.13
CA THR A 184 5.66 -9.21 -1.85
C THR A 184 6.64 -9.23 -3.01
N PHE A 185 7.38 -10.32 -3.12
CA PHE A 185 8.17 -10.69 -4.28
C PHE A 185 7.33 -11.61 -5.18
N ILE A 186 7.06 -11.15 -6.40
CA ILE A 186 6.41 -11.95 -7.43
C ILE A 186 7.48 -12.84 -8.05
N TYR A 187 7.43 -14.13 -7.75
CA TYR A 187 8.41 -15.12 -8.21
C TYR A 187 8.00 -15.71 -9.56
N ASP A 188 8.94 -15.79 -10.49
CA ASP A 188 8.83 -16.53 -11.73
C ASP A 188 10.11 -17.36 -11.93
N PRO A 189 10.03 -18.71 -11.99
CA PRO A 189 11.20 -19.57 -12.13
C PRO A 189 11.96 -19.38 -13.45
N ASP A 190 11.32 -18.85 -14.50
CA ASP A 190 11.94 -18.63 -15.80
C ASP A 190 12.64 -17.27 -15.88
N VAL A 191 12.37 -16.36 -14.93
CA VAL A 191 12.91 -14.98 -14.91
C VAL A 191 13.82 -14.72 -13.71
N THR A 192 13.47 -15.23 -12.53
CA THR A 192 14.18 -14.96 -11.28
C THR A 192 15.46 -15.79 -11.21
N PRO A 193 16.66 -15.17 -11.20
CA PRO A 193 17.91 -15.92 -11.07
C PRO A 193 18.07 -16.45 -9.63
N SER A 194 18.82 -17.56 -9.48
CA SER A 194 18.93 -18.27 -8.20
C SER A 194 19.57 -17.45 -7.08
N ASP A 195 20.46 -16.52 -7.41
CA ASP A 195 21.12 -15.63 -6.46
C ASP A 195 20.19 -14.50 -5.98
N LEU A 196 19.23 -14.07 -6.81
CA LEU A 196 18.13 -13.21 -6.36
C LEU A 196 17.20 -13.96 -5.42
N LEU A 197 16.80 -15.19 -5.79
CA LEU A 197 15.95 -16.01 -4.94
C LEU A 197 16.61 -16.29 -3.58
N LEU A 198 17.92 -16.56 -3.55
CA LEU A 198 18.68 -16.70 -2.32
C LEU A 198 18.63 -15.43 -1.47
N SER A 199 18.90 -14.26 -2.08
CA SER A 199 18.84 -12.98 -1.39
C SER A 199 17.44 -12.68 -0.82
N VAL A 200 16.38 -13.03 -1.56
CA VAL A 200 15.00 -12.93 -1.09
C VAL A 200 14.77 -13.84 0.13
N ALA A 201 15.25 -15.08 0.10
CA ALA A 201 15.12 -16.02 1.21
C ALA A 201 15.90 -15.57 2.45
N GLU A 202 17.11 -15.03 2.28
CA GLU A 202 17.91 -14.44 3.36
C GLU A 202 17.17 -13.25 4.00
N ASN A 203 16.55 -12.40 3.17
CA ASN A 203 15.74 -11.27 3.63
C ASN A 203 14.56 -11.73 4.51
N ILE A 204 13.88 -12.79 4.10
CA ILE A 204 12.77 -13.38 4.88
C ILE A 204 13.28 -13.86 6.25
N CYS A 205 14.43 -14.51 6.30
CA CYS A 205 15.02 -14.94 7.56
C CYS A 205 15.40 -13.74 8.46
N GLU A 206 15.81 -12.62 7.88
CA GLU A 206 16.30 -11.44 8.61
C GLU A 206 15.18 -10.53 9.14
N CYS A 207 14.11 -10.33 8.35
CA CYS A 207 13.04 -9.37 8.66
C CYS A 207 11.61 -9.88 8.39
N SER A 208 11.43 -11.18 8.12
CA SER A 208 10.13 -11.81 7.81
C SER A 208 9.44 -11.33 6.52
N LYS A 209 10.17 -10.62 5.66
CA LYS A 209 9.72 -10.09 4.37
C LYS A 209 10.82 -10.26 3.32
N PRO A 210 10.49 -10.37 2.02
CA PRO A 210 9.15 -10.27 1.45
C PRO A 210 8.33 -11.56 1.53
N HIS A 211 7.02 -11.48 1.37
CA HIS A 211 6.18 -12.64 1.07
C HIS A 211 6.37 -13.07 -0.39
N ILE A 212 6.11 -14.32 -0.72
CA ILE A 212 6.30 -14.85 -2.08
C ILE A 212 4.94 -15.07 -2.75
N SER A 213 4.76 -14.50 -3.94
CA SER A 213 3.61 -14.75 -4.81
C SER A 213 4.04 -15.50 -6.06
N ASN A 214 3.22 -16.44 -6.54
CA ASN A 214 3.53 -17.25 -7.71
C ASN A 214 3.09 -16.53 -9.00
N GLY A 215 4.04 -15.88 -9.67
CA GLY A 215 3.83 -15.13 -10.91
C GLY A 215 3.14 -15.95 -12.01
N PRO A 216 3.70 -17.09 -12.43
CA PRO A 216 3.10 -17.93 -13.47
C PRO A 216 1.68 -18.43 -13.19
N VAL A 217 1.29 -18.56 -11.92
CA VAL A 217 -0.09 -18.91 -11.55
C VAL A 217 -1.01 -17.71 -11.70
N ASN A 218 -0.61 -16.54 -11.21
CA ASN A 218 -1.41 -15.32 -11.33
C ASN A 218 -1.55 -14.85 -12.77
N ASP A 219 -0.51 -14.99 -13.59
CA ASP A 219 -0.52 -14.68 -15.04
C ASP A 219 -1.53 -15.53 -15.84
N LYS A 220 -2.00 -16.65 -15.28
CA LYS A 220 -3.06 -17.48 -15.89
C LYS A 220 -4.47 -17.02 -15.51
N ILE A 221 -4.59 -16.28 -14.40
CA ILE A 221 -5.86 -15.78 -13.86
C ILE A 221 -6.10 -14.35 -14.35
N PHE A 222 -5.06 -13.52 -14.29
CA PHE A 222 -5.08 -12.12 -14.67
C PHE A 222 -4.31 -11.91 -15.97
N THR A 223 -4.43 -10.71 -16.54
CA THR A 223 -3.56 -10.36 -17.67
C THR A 223 -2.11 -10.28 -17.16
N LYS A 224 -1.19 -10.95 -17.86
CA LYS A 224 0.23 -10.99 -17.49
C LYS A 224 0.78 -9.60 -17.22
N GLY A 225 1.42 -9.42 -16.05
CA GLY A 225 1.98 -8.13 -15.61
C GLY A 225 0.94 -7.03 -15.35
N ARG A 226 -0.34 -7.37 -15.22
CA ARG A 226 -1.45 -6.44 -14.99
C ARG A 226 -2.27 -6.89 -13.79
N TYR A 227 -1.57 -7.15 -12.69
CA TYR A 227 -2.15 -7.40 -11.39
C TYR A 227 -1.19 -6.89 -10.30
N GLY A 228 -1.71 -6.64 -9.11
CA GLY A 228 -0.93 -6.34 -7.92
C GLY A 228 -1.36 -7.19 -6.73
N VAL A 229 -0.41 -7.48 -5.83
CA VAL A 229 -0.66 -8.08 -4.53
C VAL A 229 -0.83 -6.96 -3.50
N VAL A 230 -1.99 -6.93 -2.84
CA VAL A 230 -2.41 -5.82 -1.97
C VAL A 230 -2.90 -6.28 -0.61
N SER A 231 -2.82 -5.42 0.40
CA SER A 231 -3.33 -5.69 1.75
C SER A 231 -2.82 -7.05 2.29
N CYS A 232 -3.68 -7.90 2.83
CA CYS A 232 -3.39 -9.27 3.29
C CYS A 232 -3.27 -10.27 2.11
N TYR A 233 -2.51 -9.92 1.07
CA TYR A 233 -2.16 -10.78 -0.07
C TYR A 233 -3.28 -11.07 -1.08
N ASN A 234 -4.23 -10.15 -1.23
CA ASN A 234 -5.20 -10.22 -2.32
C ASN A 234 -4.49 -9.92 -3.64
N SER A 235 -4.71 -10.74 -4.67
CA SER A 235 -4.27 -10.44 -6.04
C SER A 235 -5.42 -9.79 -6.80
N LEU A 236 -5.22 -8.56 -7.28
CA LEU A 236 -6.24 -7.76 -7.98
C LEU A 236 -5.70 -7.27 -9.34
N PRO A 237 -6.54 -7.22 -10.39
CA PRO A 237 -6.17 -6.69 -11.71
C PRO A 237 -6.05 -5.16 -11.73
#